data_AF-A0A7Y5PY01-F1
#
_entry.id   AF-A0A7Y5PY01-F1
#
_cell.length_a   1.000
_cell.length_b   1.000
_cell.length_c   1.000
_cell.angle_alpha   90.00
_cell.angle_beta   90.00
_cell.angle_gamma   90.00
#
_symmetry.space_group_name_H-M   'P 1'
#
loop_
_entity.id
_entity.type
_entity.pdbx_description
1 polymer ?
#
loop_
_entity_poly.entity_id
_entity_poly.type
_entity_poly.pdbx_seq_one_letter_code
_entity_poly.pdbx_strand_id
1 'polypeptide(L)'
;MGEARSLLAEAEERLAHDRELAALPVDVAWMHRALAHLRGQRIPAPALGALARLVAVKYALCLAAAGVPIALAVVLAEPWLALAAPLAFYLVEAQLVFLLLVAADGSAHPWRDARRRTSVAGGTLRVVATVVPIALFMLVAGIAGRGLVRAWLTGCLAIVLWHERLPHGSEESA
;
A
#
# COMPACT_ATOMS: atom_id res chain seq x y z
N MET A 1 6.22 -15.59 -1.27
CA MET A 1 5.44 -15.44 -2.54
C MET A 1 4.01 -15.97 -2.47
N GLY A 2 3.68 -16.98 -1.64
CA GLY A 2 2.30 -17.50 -1.56
C GLY A 2 1.26 -16.48 -1.08
N GLU A 3 1.60 -15.66 -0.08
CA GLU A 3 0.70 -14.66 0.52
C GLU A 3 0.28 -13.56 -0.47
N ALA A 4 1.21 -12.97 -1.21
CA ALA A 4 0.88 -11.95 -2.22
C ALA A 4 -0.04 -12.50 -3.32
N ARG A 5 0.19 -13.74 -3.79
CA ARG A 5 -0.64 -14.35 -4.82
C ARG A 5 -2.05 -14.64 -4.31
N SER A 6 -2.20 -15.14 -3.09
CA SER A 6 -3.52 -15.41 -2.53
C SER A 6 -4.31 -14.12 -2.31
N LEU A 7 -3.65 -13.04 -1.85
CA LEU A 7 -4.26 -11.71 -1.73
C LEU A 7 -4.70 -11.15 -3.08
N LEU A 8 -3.87 -11.26 -4.11
CA LEU A 8 -4.21 -10.80 -5.46
C LEU A 8 -5.38 -11.59 -6.06
N ALA A 9 -5.37 -12.92 -5.92
CA ALA A 9 -6.45 -13.77 -6.42
C ALA A 9 -7.80 -13.43 -5.75
N GLU A 10 -7.81 -13.27 -4.42
CA GLU A 10 -9.02 -12.86 -3.70
C GLU A 10 -9.46 -11.45 -4.10
N ALA A 11 -8.52 -10.51 -4.25
CA ALA A 11 -8.84 -9.16 -4.69
C ALA A 11 -9.47 -9.14 -6.08
N GLU A 12 -8.93 -9.91 -7.04
CA GLU A 12 -9.51 -10.05 -8.37
C GLU A 12 -10.91 -10.66 -8.31
N GLU A 13 -11.09 -11.71 -7.51
CA GLU A 13 -12.38 -12.37 -7.32
C GLU A 13 -13.43 -11.42 -6.74
N ARG A 14 -13.08 -10.67 -5.69
CA ARG A 14 -13.97 -9.67 -5.08
C ARG A 14 -14.34 -8.57 -6.05
N LEU A 15 -13.38 -7.99 -6.78
CA LEU A 15 -13.69 -6.95 -7.77
C LEU A 15 -14.53 -7.48 -8.95
N ALA A 16 -14.49 -8.79 -9.23
CA ALA A 16 -15.32 -9.39 -10.27
C ALA A 16 -16.76 -9.62 -9.82
N HIS A 17 -16.98 -9.98 -8.56
CA HIS A 17 -18.31 -10.32 -8.02
C HIS A 17 -19.03 -9.12 -7.38
N ASP A 18 -18.27 -8.20 -6.79
CA ASP A 18 -18.79 -7.07 -6.04
C ASP A 18 -18.83 -5.81 -6.90
N ARG A 19 -19.98 -5.62 -7.57
CA ARG A 19 -20.21 -4.47 -8.45
C ARG A 19 -20.17 -3.14 -7.71
N GLU A 20 -20.54 -3.11 -6.42
CA GLU A 20 -20.50 -1.90 -5.61
C GLU A 20 -19.05 -1.48 -5.35
N LEU A 21 -18.21 -2.43 -4.95
CA LEU A 21 -16.77 -2.22 -4.76
C LEU A 21 -16.08 -1.78 -6.05
N ALA A 22 -16.44 -2.37 -7.19
CA ALA A 22 -15.89 -2.01 -8.50
C ALA A 22 -16.37 -0.64 -9.02
N ALA A 23 -17.55 -0.18 -8.60
CA ALA A 23 -18.12 1.11 -8.99
C ALA A 23 -17.65 2.27 -8.10
N LEU A 24 -16.90 2.00 -7.02
CA LEU A 24 -16.37 3.05 -6.14
C LEU A 24 -15.49 4.04 -6.93
N PRO A 25 -15.63 5.36 -6.68
CA PRO A 25 -14.79 6.35 -7.36
C PRO A 25 -13.31 6.10 -7.08
N VAL A 26 -12.49 6.12 -8.13
CA VAL A 26 -11.06 5.85 -8.03
C VAL A 26 -10.33 7.14 -7.67
N ASP A 27 -10.13 7.35 -6.36
CA ASP A 27 -9.43 8.51 -5.81
C ASP A 27 -8.64 8.13 -4.54
N VAL A 28 -8.06 9.14 -3.87
CA VAL A 28 -7.29 8.99 -2.63
C VAL A 28 -8.07 8.34 -1.48
N ALA A 29 -9.41 8.40 -1.52
CA ALA A 29 -10.31 7.81 -0.54
C ALA A 29 -10.86 6.44 -1.00
N TRP A 30 -10.45 5.90 -2.14
CA TRP A 30 -10.91 4.59 -2.60
C TRP A 30 -10.64 3.50 -1.56
N MET A 31 -9.43 3.44 -0.99
CA MET A 31 -9.08 2.45 0.03
C MET A 31 -9.92 2.60 1.32
N HIS A 32 -10.30 3.83 1.69
CA HIS A 32 -11.22 4.10 2.80
C HIS A 32 -12.60 3.52 2.53
N ARG A 33 -13.16 3.78 1.34
CA ARG A 33 -14.48 3.29 0.95
C ARG A 33 -14.49 1.78 0.80
N ALA A 34 -13.43 1.19 0.23
CA ALA A 34 -13.27 -0.25 0.17
C ALA A 34 -13.24 -0.86 1.57
N LEU A 35 -12.51 -0.27 2.51
CA LEU A 35 -12.46 -0.72 3.90
C LEU A 35 -13.83 -0.65 4.59
N ALA A 36 -14.55 0.47 4.42
CA ALA A 36 -15.90 0.64 4.95
C ALA A 36 -16.87 -0.40 4.38
N HIS A 37 -16.79 -0.65 3.08
CA HIS A 37 -17.57 -1.66 2.36
C HIS A 37 -17.30 -3.07 2.90
N LEU A 38 -16.03 -3.45 3.01
CA LEU A 38 -15.63 -4.77 3.50
C LEU A 38 -16.09 -5.04 4.95
N ARG A 39 -16.13 -4.01 5.78
CA ARG A 39 -16.59 -4.13 7.18
C ARG A 39 -18.11 -4.04 7.33
N GLY A 40 -18.85 -3.71 6.27
CA GLY A 40 -20.29 -3.43 6.34
C GLY A 40 -20.63 -2.26 7.27
N GLN A 41 -19.69 -1.34 7.48
CA GLN A 41 -19.82 -0.24 8.45
C GLN A 41 -19.59 1.12 7.78
N ARG A 42 -20.31 2.14 8.26
CA ARG A 42 -20.03 3.53 7.89
C ARG A 42 -18.81 4.01 8.68
N ILE A 43 -17.64 3.98 8.07
CA ILE A 43 -16.45 4.63 8.62
C ILE A 43 -16.56 6.15 8.34
N PRO A 44 -16.41 7.02 9.35
CA PRO A 44 -16.44 8.47 9.16
C PRO A 44 -15.55 8.89 7.99
N ALA A 45 -16.05 9.78 7.13
CA ALA A 45 -15.30 10.22 5.97
C ALA A 45 -14.00 10.90 6.43
N PRO A 46 -12.83 10.48 5.92
CA PRO A 46 -11.57 11.08 6.30
C PRO A 46 -11.49 12.48 5.70
N ALA A 47 -10.76 13.37 6.36
CA ALA A 47 -10.44 14.67 5.79
C ALA A 47 -9.58 14.47 4.52
N LEU A 48 -10.17 14.59 3.33
CA LEU A 48 -9.52 14.33 2.05
C LEU A 48 -8.20 15.09 1.89
N GLY A 49 -8.14 16.34 2.37
CA GLY A 49 -6.92 17.14 2.35
C GLY A 49 -5.81 16.61 3.27
N ALA A 50 -6.16 15.95 4.39
CA ALA A 50 -5.17 15.29 5.24
C ALA A 50 -4.62 14.02 4.55
N LEU A 51 -5.48 13.22 3.91
CA LEU A 51 -5.04 12.04 3.15
C LEU A 51 -4.15 12.43 1.97
N ALA A 52 -4.54 13.46 1.21
CA ALA A 52 -3.74 13.95 0.08
C ALA A 52 -2.35 14.41 0.54
N ARG A 53 -2.25 15.12 1.67
CA ARG A 53 -0.97 15.50 2.28
C ARG A 53 -0.15 14.29 2.69
N LEU A 54 -0.76 13.26 3.30
CA LEU A 54 -0.05 12.03 3.66
C LEU A 54 0.49 11.30 2.43
N VAL A 55 -0.28 11.22 1.36
CA VAL A 55 0.17 10.65 0.09
C VAL A 55 1.34 11.46 -0.49
N ALA A 56 1.25 12.80 -0.48
CA ALA A 56 2.34 13.65 -0.95
C ALA A 56 3.62 13.48 -0.12
N VAL A 57 3.51 13.45 1.21
CA VAL A 57 4.65 13.21 2.12
C VAL A 57 5.24 11.82 1.89
N LYS A 58 4.40 10.78 1.75
CA LYS A 58 4.84 9.42 1.43
C LYS A 58 5.70 9.41 0.17
N TYR A 59 5.20 9.97 -0.93
CA TYR A 59 5.95 9.97 -2.19
C TYR A 59 7.19 10.87 -2.16
N ALA A 60 7.15 11.99 -1.44
CA ALA A 60 8.34 12.82 -1.22
C ALA A 60 9.46 12.03 -0.51
N LEU A 61 9.11 11.25 0.53
CA LEU A 61 10.07 10.39 1.22
C LEU A 61 10.62 9.27 0.33
N CYS A 62 9.76 8.61 -0.45
CA CYS A 62 10.21 7.56 -1.38
C CYS A 62 11.14 8.12 -2.47
N LEU A 63 10.83 9.29 -3.02
CA LEU A 63 11.66 9.97 -4.02
C LEU A 63 13.00 10.45 -3.42
N ALA A 64 12.99 10.99 -2.20
CA ALA A 64 14.22 11.37 -1.50
C ALA A 64 15.14 10.15 -1.30
N ALA A 65 14.57 9.01 -0.88
CA ALA A 65 15.33 7.77 -0.71
C ALA A 65 15.89 7.24 -2.03
N ALA A 66 15.10 7.28 -3.12
CA ALA A 66 15.57 6.92 -4.46
C ALA A 66 16.66 7.87 -4.99
N GLY A 67 16.62 9.14 -4.58
CA GLY A 67 17.60 10.16 -4.97
C GLY A 67 19.01 9.91 -4.41
N VAL A 68 19.13 9.26 -3.25
CA VAL A 68 20.43 8.97 -2.61
C VAL A 68 21.35 8.13 -3.52
N PRO A 69 20.98 6.93 -4.00
CA PRO A 69 21.83 6.14 -4.88
C PRO A 69 22.09 6.83 -6.23
N ILE A 70 21.15 7.64 -6.73
CA ILE A 70 21.34 8.43 -7.96
C ILE A 70 22.42 9.50 -7.75
N ALA A 71 22.34 10.24 -6.64
CA ALA A 71 23.33 11.25 -6.29
C ALA A 71 24.72 10.62 -6.10
N LEU A 72 24.80 9.46 -5.44
CA LEU A 72 26.05 8.70 -5.30
C LEU A 72 26.60 8.25 -6.65
N ALA A 73 25.75 7.77 -7.57
CA ALA A 73 26.16 7.38 -8.91
C ALA A 73 26.82 8.55 -9.67
N VAL A 74 26.28 9.77 -9.52
CA VAL A 74 26.83 10.98 -10.15
C VAL A 74 28.13 11.41 -9.47
N VAL A 75 28.17 11.48 -8.14
CA VAL A 75 29.35 11.95 -7.37
C VAL A 75 30.54 11.00 -7.54
N LEU A 76 30.29 9.70 -7.60
CA LEU A 76 31.34 8.67 -7.73
C LEU A 76 31.64 8.29 -9.18
N ALA A 77 30.91 8.83 -10.16
CA ALA A 77 30.97 8.44 -11.57
C ALA A 77 30.73 6.93 -11.83
N GLU A 78 29.92 6.30 -10.96
CA GLU A 78 29.61 4.87 -10.99
C GLU A 78 28.13 4.65 -11.33
N PRO A 79 27.75 4.55 -12.62
CA PRO A 79 26.35 4.57 -13.05
C PRO A 79 25.52 3.39 -12.56
N TRP A 80 26.16 2.25 -12.25
CA TRP A 80 25.47 1.07 -11.75
C TRP A 80 24.84 1.28 -10.37
N LEU A 81 25.31 2.25 -9.57
CA LEU A 81 24.69 2.61 -8.29
C LEU A 81 23.25 3.09 -8.47
N ALA A 82 22.92 3.70 -9.61
CA ALA A 82 21.56 4.14 -9.90
C ALA A 82 20.55 2.98 -9.96
N LEU A 83 21.01 1.75 -10.24
CA LEU A 83 20.16 0.55 -10.22
C LEU A 83 19.61 0.23 -8.82
N ALA A 84 20.19 0.78 -7.76
CA ALA A 84 19.66 0.65 -6.39
C ALA A 84 18.49 1.61 -6.09
N ALA A 85 18.20 2.58 -6.96
CA ALA A 85 17.14 3.58 -6.71
C ALA A 85 15.73 2.96 -6.55
N PRO A 86 15.28 2.01 -7.41
CA PRO A 86 14.00 1.34 -7.21
C PRO A 86 13.95 0.55 -5.90
N LEU A 87 15.05 -0.09 -5.51
CA LEU A 87 15.12 -0.82 -4.24
C LEU A 87 14.97 0.13 -3.05
N ALA A 88 15.69 1.26 -3.05
CA ALA A 88 15.57 2.29 -2.01
C ALA A 88 14.15 2.86 -1.93
N PHE A 89 13.54 3.14 -3.08
CA PHE A 89 12.13 3.58 -3.18
C PHE A 89 11.20 2.57 -2.49
N TYR A 90 11.28 1.30 -2.87
CA TYR A 90 10.37 0.26 -2.36
C TYR A 90 10.61 -0.10 -0.89
N LEU A 91 11.85 0.01 -0.40
CA LEU A 91 12.13 -0.19 1.02
C LEU A 91 11.37 0.84 1.87
N VAL A 92 11.39 2.12 1.46
CA VAL A 92 10.63 3.18 2.15
C VAL A 92 9.13 3.03 1.90
N GLU A 93 8.72 2.80 0.66
CA GLU A 93 7.30 2.66 0.32
C GLU A 93 6.63 1.52 1.10
N ALA A 94 7.29 0.37 1.21
CA ALA A 94 6.80 -0.78 1.97
C ALA A 94 6.61 -0.44 3.46
N GLN A 95 7.45 0.43 4.06
CA GLN A 95 7.23 0.86 5.44
C GLN A 95 6.00 1.76 5.60
N LEU A 96 5.58 2.42 4.53
CA LEU A 96 4.47 3.36 4.52
C LEU A 96 3.20 2.77 3.90
N VAL A 97 3.19 1.47 3.60
CA VAL A 97 2.08 0.80 2.92
C VAL A 97 0.78 0.88 3.73
N PHE A 98 0.86 0.76 5.06
CA PHE A 98 -0.28 0.82 5.96
C PHE A 98 -0.67 2.26 6.35
N LEU A 99 0.16 3.26 6.05
CA LEU A 99 -0.04 4.63 6.51
C LEU A 99 -1.39 5.22 6.08
N LEU A 100 -1.77 4.99 4.81
CA LEU A 100 -3.03 5.47 4.30
C LEU A 100 -4.24 4.74 4.92
N LEU A 101 -4.10 3.44 5.19
CA LEU A 101 -5.15 2.62 5.78
C LEU A 101 -5.41 2.99 7.24
N VAL A 102 -4.36 3.14 8.05
CA VAL A 102 -4.53 3.57 9.45
C VAL A 102 -5.04 5.00 9.57
N ALA A 103 -4.67 5.88 8.62
CA ALA A 103 -5.20 7.22 8.56
C ALA A 103 -6.68 7.25 8.13
N ALA A 104 -7.06 6.38 7.18
CA ALA A 104 -8.45 6.18 6.78
C ALA A 104 -9.30 5.61 7.93
N ASP A 105 -8.72 4.73 8.75
CA ASP A 105 -9.32 4.22 10.00
C ASP A 105 -9.47 5.29 11.10
N GLY A 106 -9.06 6.54 10.87
CA GLY A 106 -9.22 7.63 11.81
C GLY A 106 -8.19 7.62 12.95
N SER A 107 -7.04 6.94 12.77
CA SER A 107 -5.96 6.97 13.77
C SER A 107 -5.51 8.40 14.07
N ALA A 108 -5.42 8.72 15.36
CA ALA A 108 -4.83 9.98 15.83
C ALA A 108 -3.31 10.06 15.59
N HIS A 109 -2.63 8.90 15.45
CA HIS A 109 -1.17 8.79 15.33
C HIS A 109 -0.78 7.87 14.16
N PRO A 110 -1.11 8.24 12.91
CA PRO A 110 -1.05 7.32 11.76
C PRO A 110 0.35 6.77 11.51
N TRP A 111 1.40 7.54 11.76
CA TRP A 111 2.79 7.09 11.59
C TRP A 111 3.17 5.96 12.56
N ARG A 112 2.81 6.12 13.82
CA ARG A 112 3.10 5.13 14.87
C ARG A 112 2.30 3.85 14.62
N ASP A 113 1.03 4.00 14.28
CA ASP A 113 0.13 2.88 14.08
C ASP A 113 0.47 2.11 12.79
N ALA A 114 0.92 2.81 11.73
CA ALA A 114 1.46 2.17 10.53
C ALA A 114 2.70 1.33 10.84
N ARG A 115 3.66 1.89 11.60
CA ARG A 115 4.84 1.16 12.10
C ARG A 115 4.47 -0.06 12.92
N ARG A 116 3.48 0.06 13.80
CA ARG A 116 2.95 -1.08 14.57
C ARG A 116 2.36 -2.13 13.65
N ARG A 117 1.57 -1.75 12.64
CA ARG A 117 1.02 -2.67 11.63
C ARG A 117 2.12 -3.38 10.84
N THR A 118 3.20 -2.69 10.45
CA THR A 118 4.39 -3.30 9.83
C THR A 118 5.02 -4.35 10.76
N SER A 119 5.11 -4.07 12.06
CA SER A 119 5.63 -5.03 13.04
C SER A 119 4.72 -6.26 13.17
N VAL A 120 3.41 -6.07 13.31
CA VAL A 120 2.40 -7.14 13.41
C VAL A 120 2.37 -7.99 12.14
N ALA A 121 2.63 -7.39 10.97
CA ALA A 121 2.76 -8.08 9.69
C ALA A 121 4.04 -8.96 9.59
N GLY A 122 4.84 -9.06 10.65
CA GLY A 122 6.10 -9.82 10.67
C GLY A 122 7.33 -9.00 10.29
N GLY A 123 7.25 -7.68 10.41
CA GLY A 123 8.36 -6.76 10.21
C GLY A 123 8.64 -6.39 8.75
N THR A 124 9.62 -5.52 8.57
CA THR A 124 9.97 -4.89 7.27
C THR A 124 10.20 -5.91 6.15
N LEU A 125 10.98 -6.97 6.39
CA LEU A 125 11.31 -7.94 5.34
C LEU A 125 10.09 -8.69 4.84
N ARG A 126 9.20 -9.11 5.75
CA ARG A 126 7.96 -9.78 5.36
C ARG A 126 7.04 -8.82 4.59
N VAL A 127 7.00 -7.55 5.00
CA VAL A 127 6.21 -6.56 4.29
C VAL A 127 6.73 -6.31 2.88
N VAL A 128 8.03 -6.14 2.71
CA VAL A 128 8.65 -6.01 1.38
C VAL A 128 8.38 -7.24 0.53
N ALA A 129 8.52 -8.45 1.09
CA ALA A 129 8.28 -9.70 0.37
C ALA A 129 6.82 -9.92 -0.07
N THR A 130 5.87 -9.21 0.54
CA THR A 130 4.44 -9.23 0.16
C THR A 130 4.08 -8.07 -0.77
N VAL A 131 4.52 -6.85 -0.45
CA VAL A 131 4.16 -5.63 -1.19
C VAL A 131 4.84 -5.55 -2.55
N VAL A 132 6.12 -5.93 -2.65
CA VAL A 132 6.87 -5.84 -3.93
C VAL A 132 6.22 -6.69 -5.03
N PRO A 133 5.83 -7.96 -4.79
CA PRO A 133 5.09 -8.72 -5.79
C PRO A 133 3.74 -8.10 -6.20
N ILE A 134 3.03 -7.45 -5.27
CA ILE A 134 1.77 -6.76 -5.55
C ILE A 134 2.03 -5.54 -6.45
N ALA A 135 3.04 -4.72 -6.11
CA ALA A 135 3.43 -3.57 -6.92
C ALA A 135 3.89 -3.99 -8.33
N LEU A 136 4.66 -5.07 -8.43
CA LEU A 136 5.08 -5.64 -9.71
C LEU A 136 3.87 -6.11 -10.54
N PHE A 137 2.88 -6.75 -9.91
CA PHE A 137 1.63 -7.11 -10.58
C PHE A 137 0.92 -5.87 -11.12
N MET A 138 0.77 -4.80 -10.32
CA MET A 138 0.11 -3.56 -10.74
C MET A 138 0.78 -2.97 -11.99
N LEU A 139 2.11 -2.97 -12.03
CA LEU A 139 2.89 -2.46 -13.16
C LEU A 139 2.75 -3.37 -14.40
N VAL A 140 3.01 -4.67 -14.25
CA VAL A 140 3.04 -5.61 -15.38
C VAL A 140 1.65 -5.88 -15.94
N ALA A 141 0.63 -6.07 -15.10
CA ALA A 141 -0.73 -6.30 -15.55
C ALA A 141 -1.32 -5.07 -16.27
N GLY A 142 -0.95 -3.87 -15.83
CA GLY A 142 -1.29 -2.63 -16.53
C GLY A 142 -0.70 -2.58 -17.94
N ILE A 143 0.58 -2.95 -18.10
CA ILE A 143 1.28 -2.97 -19.40
C ILE A 143 0.77 -4.10 -20.31
N ALA A 144 0.41 -5.26 -19.74
CA ALA A 144 -0.07 -6.43 -20.48
C ALA A 144 -1.52 -6.32 -21.00
N GLY A 145 -2.13 -5.11 -20.99
CA GLY A 145 -3.46 -4.87 -21.56
C GLY A 145 -4.64 -5.29 -20.67
N ARG A 146 -4.43 -5.64 -19.40
CA ARG A 146 -5.51 -6.01 -18.45
C ARG A 146 -6.21 -4.78 -17.83
N GLY A 147 -5.80 -3.57 -18.23
CA GLY A 147 -6.30 -2.28 -17.77
C GLY A 147 -5.56 -1.77 -16.52
N LEU A 148 -4.86 -0.64 -16.67
CA LEU A 148 -4.04 -0.04 -15.60
C LEU A 148 -4.85 0.22 -14.33
N VAL A 149 -6.04 0.80 -14.46
CA VAL A 149 -6.92 1.09 -13.32
C VAL A 149 -7.33 -0.19 -12.60
N ARG A 150 -7.72 -1.24 -13.35
CA ARG A 150 -8.13 -2.51 -12.75
C ARG A 150 -6.98 -3.19 -12.00
N ALA A 151 -5.79 -3.24 -12.60
CA ALA A 151 -4.60 -3.77 -11.95
C ALA A 151 -4.25 -2.98 -10.69
N TRP A 152 -4.36 -1.65 -10.75
CA TRP A 152 -4.14 -0.77 -9.61
C TRP A 152 -5.13 -1.01 -8.48
N LEU A 153 -6.44 -1.05 -8.77
CA LEU A 153 -7.50 -1.32 -7.79
C LEU A 153 -7.35 -2.70 -7.15
N THR A 154 -6.97 -3.70 -7.93
CA THR A 154 -6.68 -5.05 -7.43
C THR A 154 -5.54 -5.03 -6.43
N GLY A 155 -4.45 -4.32 -6.73
CA GLY A 155 -3.33 -4.16 -5.80
C GLY A 155 -3.72 -3.41 -4.54
N CYS A 156 -4.47 -2.30 -4.66
CA CYS A 156 -4.98 -1.57 -3.50
C CYS A 156 -5.87 -2.45 -2.62
N LEU A 157 -6.79 -3.23 -3.22
CA LEU A 157 -7.66 -4.15 -2.50
C LEU A 157 -6.87 -5.26 -1.81
N ALA A 158 -5.85 -5.82 -2.46
CA ALA A 158 -4.99 -6.82 -1.86
C ALA A 158 -4.32 -6.30 -0.57
N ILE A 159 -3.89 -5.04 -0.55
CA ILE A 159 -3.34 -4.40 0.66
C ILE A 159 -4.43 -4.16 1.72
N VAL A 160 -5.64 -3.74 1.32
CA VAL A 160 -6.79 -3.58 2.24
C VAL A 160 -7.12 -4.92 2.91
N LEU A 161 -7.27 -5.98 2.12
CA LEU A 161 -7.56 -7.34 2.61
C LEU A 161 -6.48 -7.84 3.55
N TRP A 162 -5.22 -7.54 3.24
CA TRP A 162 -4.11 -7.91 4.09
C TRP A 162 -4.15 -7.18 5.43
N HIS A 163 -4.42 -5.87 5.43
CA HIS A 163 -4.59 -5.08 6.65
C HIS A 163 -5.72 -5.61 7.53
N GLU A 164 -6.84 -6.02 6.94
CA GLU A 164 -7.97 -6.60 7.68
C GLU A 164 -7.67 -7.97 8.30
N ARG A 165 -6.74 -8.74 7.71
CA ARG A 165 -6.29 -10.01 8.27
C ARG A 165 -5.31 -9.86 9.42
N LEU A 166 -4.66 -8.69 9.55
CA LEU A 166 -3.73 -8.45 10.64
C LEU A 166 -4.50 -8.21 11.93
N PRO A 167 -4.13 -8.85 13.05
CA PRO A 167 -4.78 -8.64 14.34
C PRO A 167 -4.88 -7.14 14.67
N HIS A 168 -6.10 -6.65 14.85
CA HIS A 168 -6.38 -5.33 15.42
C HIS A 168 -6.10 -5.49 16.90
N GLY A 169 -4.88 -5.20 17.35
CA GLY A 169 -4.45 -5.63 18.69
C GLY A 169 -5.28 -5.06 19.84
N SER A 170 -6.38 -5.75 20.16
CA SER A 170 -7.29 -5.60 21.29
C SER A 170 -7.42 -6.91 22.08
N GLU A 171 -6.40 -7.77 22.05
CA GLU A 171 -6.29 -8.97 22.88
C GLU A 171 -5.06 -8.86 23.82
N GLU A 172 -5.04 -7.79 24.62
CA GLU A 172 -4.20 -7.70 25.82
C GLU A 172 -5.05 -7.07 26.95
N SER A 173 -6.04 -7.84 27.40
CA SER A 173 -6.72 -7.72 28.69
C SER A 173 -7.37 -9.05 29.01
N ALA A 174 -6.53 -10.04 29.37
CA ALA A 174 -6.89 -11.21 30.14
C ALA A 174 -5.70 -11.57 31.03
#